data_AF-A0A7H8PU80-F1
#
_entry.id   AF-A0A7H8PU80-F1
#
_cell.length_a   1.000
_cell.length_b   1.000
_cell.length_c   1.000
_cell.angle_alpha   90.00
_cell.angle_beta   90.00
_cell.angle_gamma   90.00
#
_symmetry.space_group_name_H-M   'P 1'
#
loop_
_entity.id
_entity.type
_entity.pdbx_description
1 polymer ?
#
loop_
_entity_poly.entity_id
_entity_poly.type
_entity_poly.pdbx_seq_one_letter_code
_entity_poly.pdbx_strand_id
1 'polypeptide(L)'
;MCVKTMKSVLIFNTLLSGVLLLLAGCTSQAPEPINPRNLAQSAVADTHLGWKPAPANQLNYSLATSSGIARMEMRELPVDLQAVTIELPGMRNIEGIQWRGTGGDNAMLFDGVEGMDGVTVERQHRGYLLQVRGRALQSIRSGGFLTVIDYYRN
;
A
#
# COMPACT_ATOMS: atom_id res chain seq x y z
N MET A 1 -32.18 46.46 -64.03
CA MET A 1 -32.75 45.92 -62.77
C MET A 1 -32.41 44.43 -62.67
N CYS A 2 -31.54 44.04 -61.73
CA CYS A 2 -31.62 42.81 -60.90
C CYS A 2 -30.32 42.58 -60.11
N VAL A 3 -30.44 42.83 -58.81
CA VAL A 3 -29.85 42.19 -57.60
C VAL A 3 -28.48 41.45 -57.67
N LYS A 4 -27.62 41.84 -56.71
CA LYS A 4 -26.32 41.26 -56.31
C LYS A 4 -26.36 39.77 -55.93
N THR A 5 -25.24 39.08 -56.09
CA THR A 5 -24.75 38.17 -55.02
C THR A 5 -23.25 37.92 -55.10
N MET A 6 -22.51 38.44 -54.11
CA MET A 6 -21.10 38.15 -53.86
C MET A 6 -20.98 36.68 -53.42
N LYS A 7 -20.20 35.87 -54.15
CA LYS A 7 -19.82 34.53 -53.70
C LYS A 7 -18.54 34.60 -52.89
N SER A 8 -18.76 34.61 -51.58
CA SER A 8 -17.83 34.29 -50.52
C SER A 8 -17.14 32.96 -50.81
N VAL A 9 -15.86 32.99 -51.16
CA VAL A 9 -14.98 31.82 -51.24
C VAL A 9 -13.61 32.26 -50.76
N LEU A 10 -13.36 32.26 -49.45
CA LEU A 10 -12.02 32.20 -48.82
C LEU A 10 -12.11 32.20 -47.28
N ILE A 11 -13.11 31.54 -46.69
CA ILE A 11 -13.20 31.32 -45.23
C ILE A 11 -13.11 29.81 -44.88
N PHE A 12 -12.71 28.96 -45.84
CA PHE A 12 -12.64 27.51 -45.60
C PHE A 12 -11.26 27.00 -45.14
N ASN A 13 -10.22 27.85 -45.16
CA ASN A 13 -8.84 27.41 -44.87
C ASN A 13 -8.32 27.71 -43.46
N THR A 14 -9.11 28.34 -42.59
CA THR A 14 -8.69 28.63 -41.20
C THR A 14 -9.36 27.75 -40.15
N LEU A 15 -10.37 26.95 -40.51
CA LEU A 15 -11.09 26.09 -39.57
C LEU A 15 -10.50 24.67 -39.44
N LEU A 16 -9.58 24.26 -40.32
CA LEU A 16 -8.99 22.92 -40.28
C LEU A 16 -7.75 22.79 -39.37
N SER A 17 -7.21 23.90 -38.86
CA SER A 17 -6.01 23.87 -38.00
C SER A 17 -6.34 23.83 -36.48
N GLY A 18 -7.61 23.93 -36.11
CA GLY A 18 -8.04 23.95 -34.69
C GLY A 18 -8.34 22.58 -34.10
N VAL A 19 -8.55 21.55 -34.94
CA VAL A 19 -9.01 20.22 -34.46
C VAL A 19 -7.86 19.28 -34.12
N LEU A 20 -6.63 19.55 -34.59
CA LEU A 20 -5.47 18.71 -34.30
C LEU A 20 -4.81 18.96 -32.94
N LEU A 21 -5.20 20.02 -32.22
CA LEU A 21 -4.65 20.34 -30.89
C LEU A 21 -5.44 19.72 -29.72
N LEU A 22 -6.58 19.10 -29.99
CA LEU A 22 -7.40 18.40 -28.97
C LEU A 22 -7.05 16.91 -28.82
N LEU A 23 -6.04 16.43 -29.57
CA LEU A 23 -5.48 15.08 -29.45
C LEU A 23 -4.10 15.07 -28.79
N ALA A 24 -3.66 16.21 -28.22
CA ALA A 24 -2.60 16.19 -27.22
C ALA A 24 -3.18 15.50 -25.98
N GLY A 25 -3.01 14.18 -25.96
CA GLY A 25 -3.61 13.29 -24.99
C GLY A 25 -3.43 13.82 -23.59
N CYS A 26 -4.50 13.72 -22.81
CA CYS A 26 -4.42 13.62 -21.36
C CYS A 26 -3.33 12.60 -21.07
N THR A 27 -2.13 13.07 -20.73
CA THR A 27 -1.19 12.27 -19.98
C THR A 27 -1.92 12.06 -18.67
N SER A 28 -2.63 10.94 -18.53
CA SER A 28 -2.81 10.43 -17.19
C SER A 28 -1.40 10.36 -16.67
N GLN A 29 -1.09 11.16 -15.65
CA GLN A 29 0.07 10.88 -14.83
C GLN A 29 -0.19 9.46 -14.37
N ALA A 30 0.43 8.49 -15.05
CA ALA A 30 0.52 7.14 -14.54
C ALA A 30 0.98 7.34 -13.10
N PRO A 31 0.21 6.87 -12.10
CA PRO A 31 0.62 7.00 -10.71
C PRO A 31 2.07 6.56 -10.66
N GLU A 32 2.96 7.42 -10.13
CA GLU A 32 4.37 7.06 -10.04
C GLU A 32 4.45 5.65 -9.44
N PRO A 33 5.27 4.75 -10.01
CA PRO A 33 5.38 3.39 -9.48
C PRO A 33 5.74 3.49 -8.00
N ILE A 34 4.77 3.18 -7.14
CA ILE A 34 4.90 3.33 -5.69
C ILE A 34 6.04 2.41 -5.27
N ASN A 35 7.15 3.00 -4.86
CA ASN A 35 8.27 2.22 -4.37
C ASN A 35 7.79 1.43 -3.13
N PRO A 36 7.79 0.09 -3.16
CA PRO A 36 7.32 -0.73 -2.05
C PRO A 36 8.03 -0.38 -0.73
N ARG A 37 9.27 0.14 -0.82
CA ARG A 37 10.08 0.62 0.31
C ARG A 37 9.44 1.75 1.12
N ASN A 38 8.48 2.47 0.56
CA ASN A 38 7.85 3.61 1.21
C ASN A 38 6.46 3.29 1.79
N LEU A 39 5.95 2.05 1.65
CA LEU A 39 4.56 1.73 2.05
C LEU A 39 4.39 1.39 3.54
N ALA A 40 5.49 1.19 4.27
CA ALA A 40 5.45 1.20 5.72
C ALA A 40 6.79 1.70 6.26
N GLN A 41 6.75 2.32 7.43
CA GLN A 41 7.89 2.83 8.17
C GLN A 41 7.75 2.38 9.62
N SER A 42 8.86 2.06 10.28
CA SER A 42 8.83 1.73 11.70
C SER A 42 8.37 2.96 12.46
N ALA A 43 7.37 2.80 13.33
CA ALA A 43 6.88 3.89 14.17
C ALA A 43 7.77 4.11 15.42
N VAL A 44 8.72 3.20 15.66
CA VAL A 44 9.67 3.24 16.79
C VAL A 44 11.10 3.17 16.26
N ALA A 45 12.01 3.96 16.82
CA ALA A 45 13.42 4.04 16.39
C ALA A 45 14.24 2.76 16.69
N ASP A 46 13.70 1.81 17.46
CA ASP A 46 14.41 0.63 17.98
C ASP A 46 14.35 -0.57 17.02
N THR A 47 14.82 -0.39 15.78
CA THR A 47 14.90 -1.48 14.78
C THR A 47 16.35 -1.79 14.44
N HIS A 48 16.92 -2.83 15.07
CA HIS A 48 18.33 -3.18 14.88
C HIS A 48 18.63 -3.99 13.61
N LEU A 49 17.61 -4.49 12.88
CA LEU A 49 17.80 -5.45 11.78
C LEU A 49 17.61 -4.88 10.36
N GLY A 50 17.26 -3.59 10.23
CA GLY A 50 17.16 -2.91 8.94
C GLY A 50 16.04 -3.39 8.01
N TRP A 51 15.91 -2.70 6.86
CA TRP A 51 14.84 -2.88 5.88
C TRP A 51 15.31 -3.73 4.69
N LYS A 52 14.49 -4.70 4.24
CA LYS A 52 14.73 -5.47 3.01
C LYS A 52 13.60 -5.28 2.00
N PRO A 53 13.90 -5.08 0.71
CA PRO A 53 12.86 -4.96 -0.32
C PRO A 53 12.20 -6.31 -0.60
N ALA A 54 10.90 -6.29 -0.87
CA ALA A 54 10.11 -7.43 -1.32
C ALA A 54 10.12 -7.61 -2.85
N PRO A 55 9.69 -8.79 -3.36
CA PRO A 55 9.35 -8.98 -4.78
C PRO A 55 8.26 -8.01 -5.24
N ALA A 56 8.17 -7.75 -6.56
CA ALA A 56 7.13 -6.90 -7.14
C ALA A 56 5.72 -7.38 -6.70
N ASN A 57 4.86 -6.44 -6.30
CA ASN A 57 3.50 -6.68 -5.76
C ASN A 57 3.44 -7.36 -4.39
N GLN A 58 4.57 -7.44 -3.69
CA GLN A 58 4.63 -7.84 -2.30
C GLN A 58 5.32 -6.74 -1.49
N LEU A 59 4.93 -6.61 -0.24
CA LEU A 59 5.66 -5.83 0.74
C LEU A 59 6.31 -6.81 1.71
N ASN A 60 7.48 -6.48 2.23
CA ASN A 60 8.25 -7.26 3.19
C ASN A 60 8.90 -6.24 4.13
N TYR A 61 8.62 -6.38 5.41
CA TYR A 61 9.11 -5.51 6.47
C TYR A 61 9.75 -6.38 7.52
N SER A 62 10.86 -5.97 8.10
CA SER A 62 11.57 -6.70 9.15
C SER A 62 11.55 -5.87 10.43
N LEU A 63 10.88 -6.36 11.47
CA LEU A 63 10.78 -5.72 12.78
C LEU A 63 11.21 -6.65 13.91
N ALA A 64 12.18 -6.20 14.69
CA ALA A 64 12.59 -6.78 15.97
C ALA A 64 12.61 -5.67 17.01
N THR A 65 11.97 -5.87 18.16
CA THR A 65 12.03 -4.91 19.27
C THR A 65 12.43 -5.61 20.56
N SER A 66 13.16 -4.88 21.40
CA SER A 66 13.66 -5.35 22.70
C SER A 66 12.54 -5.48 23.75
N SER A 67 11.42 -4.77 23.56
CA SER A 67 10.29 -4.69 24.50
C SER A 67 9.24 -5.79 24.32
N GLY A 68 9.35 -6.63 23.30
CA GLY A 68 8.29 -7.55 22.91
C GLY A 68 7.08 -6.86 22.26
N ILE A 69 7.15 -5.57 21.94
CA ILE A 69 6.09 -4.89 21.16
C ILE A 69 6.73 -4.21 19.96
N ALA A 70 6.35 -4.63 18.76
CA ALA A 70 6.74 -3.96 17.51
C ALA A 70 5.57 -3.14 16.99
N ARG A 71 5.84 -1.90 16.58
CA ARG A 71 4.83 -1.03 15.95
C ARG A 71 5.34 -0.43 14.65
N MET A 72 4.54 -0.59 13.61
CA MET A 72 4.82 -0.12 12.26
C MET A 72 3.72 0.85 11.82
N GLU A 73 4.12 1.99 11.28
CA GLU A 73 3.22 2.85 10.51
C GLU A 73 3.14 2.33 9.08
N MET A 74 1.93 2.10 8.59
CA MET A 74 1.63 1.68 7.24
C MET A 74 1.00 2.85 6.49
N ARG A 75 1.52 3.14 5.31
CA ARG A 75 0.81 4.02 4.37
C ARG A 75 -0.34 3.27 3.74
N GLU A 76 -1.21 4.02 3.09
CA GLU A 76 -2.28 3.46 2.26
C GLU A 76 -1.71 2.51 1.21
N LEU A 77 -2.31 1.33 1.09
CA LEU A 77 -1.83 0.24 0.25
C LEU A 77 -2.43 0.33 -1.17
N PRO A 78 -1.62 0.17 -2.23
CA PRO A 78 -2.07 0.26 -3.63
C PRO A 78 -3.22 -0.71 -3.92
N VAL A 79 -4.27 -0.26 -4.60
CA VAL A 79 -5.52 -1.03 -4.83
C VAL A 79 -5.27 -2.41 -5.47
N ASP A 80 -4.27 -2.50 -6.34
CA ASP A 80 -3.86 -3.72 -7.04
C ASP A 80 -2.95 -4.66 -6.22
N LEU A 81 -2.49 -4.21 -5.05
CA LEU A 81 -1.72 -5.05 -4.12
C LEU A 81 -2.57 -6.25 -3.68
N GLN A 82 -2.03 -7.44 -3.91
CA GLN A 82 -2.71 -8.71 -3.66
C GLN A 82 -2.39 -9.30 -2.28
N ALA A 83 -1.20 -9.00 -1.76
CA ALA A 83 -0.77 -9.47 -0.46
C ALA A 83 0.28 -8.53 0.15
N VAL A 84 0.26 -8.47 1.48
CA VAL A 84 1.34 -7.91 2.29
C VAL A 84 2.01 -9.07 3.00
N THR A 85 3.35 -9.09 2.98
CA THR A 85 4.15 -10.01 3.78
C THR A 85 5.01 -9.20 4.76
N ILE A 86 5.22 -9.69 5.97
CA ILE A 86 5.91 -8.96 7.03
C ILE A 86 6.76 -9.98 7.78
N GLU A 87 8.08 -9.87 7.63
CA GLU A 87 9.03 -10.56 8.48
C GLU A 87 9.05 -9.93 9.89
N LEU A 88 8.92 -10.78 10.90
CA LEU A 88 8.94 -10.39 12.30
C LEU A 88 10.12 -11.09 12.98
N PRO A 89 11.37 -10.75 12.59
CA PRO A 89 12.53 -11.39 13.16
C PRO A 89 12.68 -11.08 14.64
N GLY A 90 13.27 -12.02 15.38
CA GLY A 90 13.50 -11.85 16.82
C GLY A 90 12.25 -12.06 17.68
N MET A 91 11.04 -12.05 17.11
CA MET A 91 9.82 -12.40 17.82
C MET A 91 9.82 -13.87 18.22
N ARG A 92 9.54 -14.16 19.48
CA ARG A 92 9.63 -15.51 20.06
C ARG A 92 8.28 -16.17 20.24
N ASN A 93 7.26 -15.45 20.68
CA ASN A 93 5.92 -15.95 20.89
C ASN A 93 4.88 -14.84 20.64
N ILE A 94 4.42 -14.70 19.40
CA ILE A 94 3.40 -13.70 19.05
C ILE A 94 2.09 -14.04 19.75
N GLU A 95 1.63 -13.15 20.63
CA GLU A 95 0.33 -13.24 21.31
C GLU A 95 -0.74 -12.39 20.63
N GLY A 96 -0.35 -11.47 19.74
CA GLY A 96 -1.33 -10.66 19.05
C GLY A 96 -0.75 -9.81 17.94
N ILE A 97 -1.54 -9.63 16.89
CA ILE A 97 -1.26 -8.69 15.80
C ILE A 97 -2.51 -7.85 15.60
N GLN A 98 -2.38 -6.55 15.84
CA GLN A 98 -3.47 -5.59 15.80
C GLN A 98 -3.19 -4.54 14.73
N TRP A 99 -4.21 -4.16 13.99
CA TRP A 99 -4.17 -3.00 13.11
C TRP A 99 -5.11 -1.90 13.62
N ARG A 100 -4.67 -0.65 13.50
CA ARG A 100 -5.48 0.54 13.77
C ARG A 100 -5.36 1.52 12.62
N GLY A 101 -6.44 1.75 11.90
CA GLY A 101 -6.52 2.71 10.82
C GLY A 101 -6.41 4.15 11.29
N THR A 102 -6.03 5.04 10.37
CA THR A 102 -5.99 6.49 10.61
C THR A 102 -7.39 7.07 10.84
N GLY A 103 -8.44 6.43 10.30
CA GLY A 103 -9.85 6.79 10.49
C GLY A 103 -10.49 6.31 11.79
N GLY A 104 -9.74 5.64 12.67
CA GLY A 104 -10.25 5.10 13.94
C GLY A 104 -10.70 3.63 13.88
N ASP A 105 -10.80 3.06 12.69
CA ASP A 105 -11.04 1.63 12.50
C ASP A 105 -9.94 0.78 13.15
N ASN A 106 -10.29 -0.43 13.56
CA ASN A 106 -9.34 -1.38 14.13
C ASN A 106 -9.68 -2.81 13.71
N ALA A 107 -8.67 -3.68 13.77
CA ALA A 107 -8.83 -5.10 13.52
C ALA A 107 -7.83 -5.90 14.35
N MET A 108 -8.28 -7.01 14.92
CA MET A 108 -7.39 -8.07 15.40
C MET A 108 -7.09 -8.98 14.21
N LEU A 109 -5.84 -8.94 13.72
CA LEU A 109 -5.42 -9.76 12.59
C LEU A 109 -5.06 -11.18 13.04
N PHE A 110 -4.50 -11.31 14.23
CA PHE A 110 -4.11 -12.58 14.85
C PHE A 110 -4.17 -12.43 16.37
N ASP A 111 -4.74 -13.40 17.08
CA ASP A 111 -4.96 -13.32 18.54
C ASP A 111 -4.04 -14.20 19.39
N GLY A 112 -2.96 -14.72 18.78
CA GLY A 112 -2.05 -15.67 19.42
C GLY A 112 -2.39 -17.13 19.13
N VAL A 113 -3.61 -17.41 18.69
CA VAL A 113 -4.09 -18.77 18.37
C VAL A 113 -4.53 -18.85 16.92
N GLU A 114 -5.40 -17.94 16.49
CA GLU A 114 -6.03 -17.94 15.17
C GLU A 114 -5.90 -16.57 14.49
N GLY A 115 -5.76 -16.61 13.17
CA GLY A 115 -5.76 -15.43 12.31
C GLY A 115 -7.14 -15.15 11.74
N MET A 116 -7.47 -13.89 11.52
CA MET A 116 -8.62 -13.51 10.68
C MET A 116 -8.49 -14.15 9.29
N ASP A 117 -9.62 -14.43 8.62
CA ASP A 117 -9.62 -14.96 7.25
C ASP A 117 -8.74 -14.12 6.29
N GLY A 118 -7.79 -14.78 5.64
CA GLY A 118 -6.77 -14.14 4.80
C GLY A 118 -5.51 -13.68 5.55
N VAL A 119 -5.40 -13.92 6.86
CA VAL A 119 -4.19 -13.71 7.67
C VAL A 119 -3.54 -15.05 7.98
N THR A 120 -2.22 -15.11 7.80
CA THR A 120 -1.41 -16.28 8.18
C THR A 120 -0.18 -15.81 8.94
N VAL A 121 0.16 -16.50 10.03
CA VAL A 121 1.34 -16.22 10.85
C VAL A 121 2.15 -17.51 10.95
N GLU A 122 3.29 -17.55 10.30
CA GLU A 122 4.12 -18.74 10.18
C GLU A 122 5.42 -18.59 10.98
N ARG A 123 5.76 -19.58 11.80
CA ARG A 123 7.02 -19.62 12.52
C ARG A 123 8.18 -19.82 11.54
N GLN A 124 9.17 -18.95 11.60
CA GLN A 124 10.41 -19.03 10.84
C GLN A 124 11.59 -19.36 11.77
N HIS A 125 12.74 -19.73 11.19
CA HIS A 125 13.95 -20.07 11.98
C HIS A 125 14.39 -18.96 12.95
N ARG A 126 14.17 -17.68 12.59
CA ARG A 126 14.54 -16.52 13.41
C ARG A 126 13.39 -15.53 13.64
N GLY A 127 12.16 -16.02 13.79
CA GLY A 127 11.01 -15.16 14.09
C GLY A 127 9.73 -15.69 13.46
N TYR A 128 8.94 -14.78 12.87
CA TYR A 128 7.71 -15.14 12.19
C TYR A 128 7.58 -14.46 10.82
N LEU A 129 6.73 -15.01 9.97
CA LEU A 129 6.28 -14.39 8.74
C LEU A 129 4.77 -14.17 8.85
N LEU A 130 4.34 -12.91 8.83
CA LEU A 130 2.94 -12.53 8.73
C LEU A 130 2.62 -12.28 7.26
N GLN A 131 1.60 -12.94 6.73
CA GLN A 131 1.04 -12.65 5.42
C GLN A 131 -0.44 -12.29 5.53
N VAL A 132 -0.83 -11.19 4.88
CA VAL A 132 -2.19 -10.66 4.84
C VAL A 132 -2.64 -10.52 3.39
N ARG A 133 -3.79 -11.11 3.05
CA ARG A 133 -4.37 -11.13 1.70
C ARG A 133 -5.90 -11.09 1.76
N GLY A 134 -6.54 -11.00 0.60
CA GLY A 134 -8.01 -11.10 0.51
C GLY A 134 -8.73 -10.03 1.33
N ARG A 135 -9.77 -10.41 2.07
CA ARG A 135 -10.60 -9.46 2.86
C ARG A 135 -9.80 -8.78 3.98
N ALA A 136 -8.91 -9.50 4.65
CA ALA A 136 -8.02 -8.94 5.66
C ALA A 136 -7.11 -7.83 5.09
N LEU A 137 -6.67 -7.97 3.83
CA LEU A 137 -5.90 -6.92 3.17
C LEU A 137 -6.76 -5.68 2.90
N GLN A 138 -8.02 -5.89 2.51
CA GLN A 138 -8.95 -4.78 2.29
C GLN A 138 -9.23 -4.00 3.58
N SER A 139 -9.35 -4.70 4.73
CA SER A 139 -9.57 -4.03 6.02
C SER A 139 -8.42 -3.15 6.46
N ILE A 140 -7.17 -3.47 6.07
CA ILE A 140 -5.99 -2.67 6.45
C ILE A 140 -5.50 -1.71 5.36
N ARG A 141 -6.23 -1.63 4.23
CA ARG A 141 -5.78 -0.95 3.01
C ARG A 141 -5.61 0.55 3.19
N SER A 142 -6.38 1.17 4.07
CA SER A 142 -6.31 2.62 4.36
C SER A 142 -5.01 3.05 5.08
N GLY A 143 -4.11 2.11 5.39
CA GLY A 143 -2.91 2.39 6.17
C GLY A 143 -3.23 2.52 7.66
N GLY A 144 -2.31 3.07 8.46
CA GLY A 144 -2.46 3.19 9.90
C GLY A 144 -1.31 2.55 10.66
N PHE A 145 -1.58 1.92 11.80
CA PHE A 145 -0.55 1.30 12.63
C PHE A 145 -0.78 -0.19 12.81
N LEU A 146 0.23 -0.98 12.49
CA LEU A 146 0.30 -2.39 12.83
C LEU A 146 1.10 -2.56 14.12
N THR A 147 0.52 -3.23 15.12
CA THR A 147 1.16 -3.56 16.39
C THR A 147 1.26 -5.07 16.50
N VAL A 148 2.47 -5.58 16.73
CA VAL A 148 2.76 -6.98 17.01
C VAL A 148 3.20 -7.09 18.46
N ILE A 149 2.58 -8.00 19.20
CA ILE A 149 2.82 -8.24 20.62
C ILE A 149 3.45 -9.63 20.76
N ASP A 150 4.63 -9.68 21.35
CA ASP A 150 5.41 -10.84 21.72
C ASP A 150 5.60 -10.82 23.23
N TYR A 151 5.02 -11.79 23.93
CA TYR A 151 5.14 -11.85 25.38
C TYR A 151 6.29 -12.76 25.77
N TYR A 152 7.32 -12.14 26.34
CA TYR A 152 8.43 -12.84 26.95
C TYR A 152 8.05 -13.20 28.40
N ARG A 153 7.59 -14.43 28.64
CA ARG A 153 7.60 -14.99 30.01
C ARG A 153 9.00 -15.50 30.31
N ASN A 154 9.70 -14.82 31.22
CA ASN A 154 10.87 -15.38 31.92
C ASN A 154 10.44 -16.54 32.83
#